data_AF-A0A7C9JWT6-F1
#
_entry.id   AF-A0A7C9JWT6-F1
#
_cell.length_a   1.000
_cell.length_b   1.000
_cell.length_c   1.000
_cell.angle_alpha   90.00
_cell.angle_beta   90.00
_cell.angle_gamma   90.00
#
_symmetry.space_group_name_H-M   'P 1'
#
loop_
_entity.id
_entity.type
_entity.pdbx_description
1 polymer ?
#
loop_
_entity_poly.entity_id
_entity_poly.type
_entity_poly.pdbx_seq_one_letter_code
_entity_poly.pdbx_strand_id
1 'polypeptide(L)'
;MARAERAAATFAELSESMRGRLLVGPVASMRPQVDDTVATLRRLAAHTSVTTAALGRLDPGFLRQERLRLTHARESARPEIAAELDRAITALTAQEEVHARLSATRERLLVRLESTVIVLEGLVARVIELSALDATSGADTPTALDHLTSDLELTRQSLHELARETHDDLD
;
A
#
# COMPACT_ATOMS: atom_id res chain seq x y z
N MET A 1 -0.91 5.01 -9.05
CA MET A 1 -0.02 6.19 -8.95
C MET A 1 -0.57 7.44 -9.62
N ALA A 2 -0.87 7.43 -10.92
CA ALA A 2 -1.37 8.63 -11.63
C ALA A 2 -2.58 9.32 -10.95
N ARG A 3 -3.49 8.54 -10.34
CA ARG A 3 -4.62 9.07 -9.55
C ARG A 3 -4.17 9.83 -8.28
N ALA A 4 -3.26 9.27 -7.50
CA ALA A 4 -2.71 9.90 -6.30
C ALA A 4 -2.00 11.23 -6.63
N GLU A 5 -1.19 11.22 -7.69
CA GLU A 5 -0.44 12.39 -8.14
C GLU A 5 -1.38 13.48 -8.65
N ARG A 6 -2.45 13.10 -9.36
CA ARG A 6 -3.50 14.03 -9.77
C ARG A 6 -4.22 14.63 -8.57
N ALA A 7 -4.60 13.82 -7.58
CA ALA A 7 -5.26 14.31 -6.37
C ALA A 7 -4.37 15.34 -5.63
N ALA A 8 -3.08 15.06 -5.47
CA ALA A 8 -2.15 16.01 -4.86
C ALA A 8 -1.95 17.28 -5.69
N ALA A 9 -1.86 17.17 -7.02
CA ALA A 9 -1.77 18.33 -7.91
C ALA A 9 -3.02 19.21 -7.80
N THR A 10 -4.21 18.61 -7.88
CA THR A 10 -5.48 19.33 -7.69
C THR A 10 -5.58 19.96 -6.30
N PHE A 11 -5.13 19.26 -5.26
CA PHE A 11 -5.07 19.82 -3.90
C PHE A 11 -4.18 21.08 -3.85
N ALA A 12 -3.00 21.04 -4.47
CA ALA A 12 -2.08 22.17 -4.52
C ALA A 12 -2.66 23.35 -5.30
N GLU A 13 -3.32 23.09 -6.43
CA GLU A 13 -4.02 24.11 -7.23
C GLU A 13 -5.16 24.76 -6.45
N LEU A 14 -5.94 23.98 -5.71
CA LEU A 14 -7.02 24.49 -4.86
C LEU A 14 -6.47 25.37 -3.74
N SER A 15 -5.45 24.90 -3.01
CA SER A 15 -4.77 25.66 -1.95
C SER A 15 -4.26 27.01 -2.47
N GLU A 16 -3.67 27.01 -3.67
CA GLU A 16 -3.18 28.22 -4.34
C GLU A 16 -4.32 29.19 -4.72
N SER A 17 -5.41 28.67 -5.30
CA SER A 17 -6.58 29.46 -5.71
C SER A 17 -7.34 30.10 -4.53
N MET A 18 -7.18 29.52 -3.34
CA MET A 18 -7.79 30.01 -2.10
C MET A 18 -6.97 31.10 -1.42
N ARG A 19 -5.83 31.54 -2.00
CA ARG A 19 -5.01 32.60 -1.43
C ARG A 19 -5.84 33.88 -1.22
N GLY A 20 -5.81 34.40 0.02
CA GLY A 20 -6.60 35.56 0.43
C GLY A 20 -8.00 35.23 0.97
N ARG A 21 -8.40 33.96 1.02
CA ARG A 21 -9.64 33.48 1.69
C ARG A 21 -9.36 33.00 3.10
N LEU A 22 -10.39 32.98 3.96
CA LEU A 22 -10.27 32.59 5.38
C LEU A 22 -9.66 31.19 5.55
N LEU A 23 -9.94 30.27 4.63
CA LEU A 23 -9.51 28.87 4.72
C LEU A 23 -8.10 28.58 4.20
N VAL A 24 -7.37 29.60 3.69
CA VAL A 24 -6.05 29.35 3.08
C VAL A 24 -5.05 28.75 4.06
N GLY A 25 -5.05 29.20 5.31
CA GLY A 25 -4.11 28.74 6.35
C GLY A 25 -4.27 27.25 6.64
N PRO A 26 -5.47 26.81 7.06
CA PRO A 26 -5.76 25.39 7.32
C PRO A 26 -5.48 24.50 6.10
N VAL A 27 -5.97 24.85 4.90
CA VAL A 27 -5.77 24.01 3.71
C VAL A 27 -4.31 23.95 3.29
N ALA A 28 -3.57 25.07 3.35
CA ALA A 28 -2.14 25.10 3.07
C ALA A 28 -1.33 24.25 4.05
N SER A 29 -1.79 24.14 5.32
CA SER A 29 -1.12 23.35 6.36
C SER A 29 -1.14 21.84 6.09
N MET A 30 -2.12 21.35 5.31
CA MET A 30 -2.26 19.93 4.96
C MET A 30 -1.38 19.53 3.77
N ARG A 31 -0.90 20.50 2.97
CA ARG A 31 -0.13 20.22 1.75
C ARG A 31 1.11 19.35 2.01
N PRO A 32 1.95 19.59 3.03
CA PRO A 32 3.06 18.70 3.35
C PRO A 32 2.62 17.26 3.68
N GLN A 33 1.46 17.08 4.32
CA GLN A 33 0.92 15.75 4.65
C GLN A 33 0.44 15.02 3.39
N VAL A 34 -0.19 15.73 2.45
CA VAL A 34 -0.58 15.18 1.14
C VAL A 34 0.66 14.76 0.35
N ASP A 35 1.67 15.62 0.28
CA ASP A 35 2.92 15.35 -0.43
C ASP A 35 3.68 14.15 0.17
N ASP A 36 3.76 14.07 1.51
CA ASP A 36 4.35 12.92 2.22
C ASP A 36 3.58 11.62 1.97
N THR A 37 2.24 11.69 1.96
CA THR A 37 1.38 10.54 1.66
C THR A 37 1.64 10.02 0.25
N VAL A 38 1.69 10.90 -0.76
CA VAL A 38 1.99 10.52 -2.14
C VAL A 38 3.42 9.98 -2.29
N ALA A 39 4.40 10.58 -1.62
CA ALA A 39 5.77 10.07 -1.62
C ALA A 39 5.85 8.65 -1.05
N THR A 40 5.12 8.39 0.04
CA THR A 40 5.04 7.06 0.67
C THR A 40 4.31 6.05 -0.23
N LEU A 41 3.21 6.44 -0.87
CA LEU A 41 2.52 5.62 -1.89
C LEU A 41 3.46 5.25 -3.04
N ARG A 42 4.29 6.18 -3.52
CA ARG A 42 5.25 5.91 -4.58
C ARG A 42 6.27 4.86 -4.17
N ARG A 43 6.80 4.94 -2.95
CA ARG A 43 7.71 3.93 -2.40
C ARG A 43 7.03 2.56 -2.32
N LEU A 44 5.83 2.50 -1.74
CA LEU A 44 5.07 1.25 -1.64
C LEU A 44 4.73 0.63 -3.00
N ALA A 45 4.36 1.44 -3.99
CA ALA A 45 4.10 0.96 -5.35
C ALA A 45 5.36 0.40 -6.03
N ALA A 46 6.52 1.00 -5.77
CA ALA A 46 7.80 0.44 -6.20
C ALA A 46 8.07 -0.92 -5.53
N HIS A 47 7.82 -1.04 -4.22
CA HIS A 47 7.92 -2.32 -3.51
C HIS A 47 6.97 -3.38 -4.09
N THR A 48 5.69 -3.06 -4.33
CA THR A 48 4.75 -3.99 -4.95
C THR A 48 5.23 -4.48 -6.31
N SER A 49 5.91 -3.63 -7.08
CA SER A 49 6.49 -4.01 -8.38
C SER A 49 7.64 -5.00 -8.21
N VAL A 50 8.53 -4.78 -7.23
CA VAL A 50 9.62 -5.71 -6.87
C VAL A 50 9.06 -7.05 -6.39
N THR A 51 8.09 -7.04 -5.47
CA THR A 51 7.43 -8.26 -4.97
C THR A 51 6.75 -9.03 -6.09
N THR A 52 6.09 -8.35 -7.02
CA THR A 52 5.45 -8.97 -8.19
C THR A 52 6.49 -9.60 -9.12
N ALA A 53 7.61 -8.92 -9.35
CA ALA A 53 8.71 -9.48 -10.14
C ALA A 53 9.37 -10.69 -9.44
N ALA A 54 9.46 -10.69 -8.12
CA ALA A 54 9.95 -11.83 -7.34
C ALA A 54 9.00 -13.03 -7.45
N LEU A 55 7.69 -12.80 -7.27
CA LEU A 55 6.66 -13.82 -7.46
C LEU A 55 6.68 -14.42 -8.86
N GLY A 56 6.89 -13.61 -9.90
CA GLY A 56 6.98 -14.10 -11.29
C GLY A 56 8.16 -15.03 -11.57
N ARG A 57 9.15 -15.14 -10.66
CA ARG A 57 10.27 -16.09 -10.76
C ARG A 57 9.96 -17.45 -10.12
N LEU A 58 8.89 -17.54 -9.32
CA LEU A 58 8.46 -18.75 -8.65
C LEU A 58 7.22 -19.29 -9.38
N ASP A 59 7.25 -20.55 -9.78
CA ASP A 59 6.08 -21.23 -10.33
C ASP A 59 5.40 -22.03 -9.20
N PRO A 60 4.33 -21.51 -8.57
CA PRO A 60 3.66 -22.21 -7.47
C PRO A 60 2.98 -23.51 -7.92
N GLY A 61 2.65 -23.66 -9.20
CA GLY A 61 2.10 -24.89 -9.76
C GLY A 61 3.17 -25.96 -9.84
N PHE A 62 4.34 -25.61 -10.41
CA PHE A 62 5.50 -26.49 -10.45
C PHE A 62 5.97 -26.92 -9.07
N LEU A 63 6.14 -25.98 -8.12
CA LEU A 63 6.59 -26.29 -6.76
C LEU A 63 5.70 -27.32 -6.07
N ARG A 64 4.37 -27.12 -6.19
CA ARG A 64 3.38 -28.04 -5.61
C ARG A 64 3.40 -29.41 -6.27
N GLN A 65 3.44 -29.44 -7.60
CA GLN A 65 3.50 -30.68 -8.36
C GLN A 65 4.77 -31.46 -8.02
N GLU A 66 5.90 -30.79 -7.97
CA GLU A 66 7.19 -31.41 -7.68
C GLU A 66 7.26 -31.92 -6.24
N ARG A 67 6.73 -31.17 -5.27
CA ARG A 67 6.62 -31.63 -3.89
C ARG A 67 5.80 -32.91 -3.79
N LEU A 68 4.63 -32.95 -4.43
CA LEU A 68 3.77 -34.15 -4.46
C LEU A 68 4.50 -35.35 -5.11
N ARG A 69 5.21 -35.11 -6.21
CA ARG A 69 6.01 -36.13 -6.90
C ARG A 69 7.09 -36.70 -5.98
N LEU A 70 7.83 -35.85 -5.27
CA LEU A 70 8.88 -36.28 -4.35
C LEU A 70 8.31 -36.97 -3.11
N THR A 71 7.19 -36.50 -2.56
CA THR A 71 6.49 -37.17 -1.46
C THR A 71 6.07 -38.59 -1.85
N HIS A 72 5.52 -38.79 -3.05
CA HIS A 72 5.16 -40.14 -3.50
C HIS A 72 6.40 -41.02 -3.76
N ALA A 73 7.47 -40.47 -4.34
CA ALA A 73 8.73 -41.19 -4.49
C ALA A 73 9.33 -41.62 -3.13
N ARG A 74 9.12 -40.81 -2.09
CA ARG A 74 9.61 -41.05 -0.74
C ARG A 74 8.93 -42.24 -0.04
N GLU A 75 7.69 -42.55 -0.39
CA GLU A 75 6.91 -43.66 0.20
C GLU A 75 7.51 -45.03 -0.11
N SER A 76 8.18 -45.17 -1.26
CA SER A 76 8.78 -46.43 -1.73
C SER A 76 10.31 -46.40 -1.78
N ALA A 77 10.93 -45.30 -1.33
CA ALA A 77 12.37 -45.12 -1.39
C ALA A 77 13.12 -45.99 -0.38
N ARG A 78 14.30 -46.46 -0.78
CA ARG A 78 15.26 -47.08 0.14
C ARG A 78 15.78 -46.05 1.14
N PRO A 79 16.21 -46.46 2.35
CA PRO A 79 16.66 -45.55 3.40
C PRO A 79 17.72 -44.52 2.96
N GLU A 80 18.63 -44.90 2.06
CA GLU A 80 19.71 -44.04 1.59
C GLU A 80 19.19 -42.91 0.66
N ILE A 81 18.15 -43.18 -0.12
CA ILE A 81 17.52 -42.23 -1.05
C ILE A 81 16.48 -41.38 -0.30
N ALA A 82 15.81 -41.99 0.67
CA ALA A 82 14.81 -41.34 1.53
C ALA A 82 15.33 -40.03 2.15
N ALA A 83 16.55 -40.03 2.69
CA ALA A 83 17.12 -38.85 3.31
C ALA A 83 17.40 -37.69 2.33
N GLU A 84 17.71 -38.00 1.07
CA GLU A 84 17.88 -36.97 0.02
C GLU A 84 16.52 -36.40 -0.41
N LEU A 85 15.52 -37.27 -0.58
CA LEU A 85 14.15 -36.86 -0.89
C LEU A 85 13.57 -35.97 0.22
N ASP A 86 13.80 -36.30 1.49
CA ASP A 86 13.34 -35.48 2.62
C ASP A 86 13.96 -34.07 2.61
N ARG A 87 15.24 -33.96 2.25
CA ARG A 87 15.92 -32.66 2.08
C ARG A 87 15.34 -31.86 0.92
N ALA A 88 15.09 -32.50 -0.22
CA ALA A 88 14.48 -31.86 -1.37
C ALA A 88 13.03 -31.40 -1.10
N ILE A 89 12.22 -32.23 -0.42
CA ILE A 89 10.86 -31.87 0.01
C ILE A 89 10.89 -30.67 0.96
N THR A 90 11.84 -30.65 1.91
CA THR A 90 12.02 -29.52 2.84
C THR A 90 12.34 -28.24 2.09
N ALA A 91 13.25 -28.28 1.11
CA ALA A 91 13.59 -27.13 0.29
C ALA A 91 12.40 -26.61 -0.54
N LEU A 92 11.61 -27.49 -1.15
CA LEU A 92 10.40 -27.11 -1.89
C LEU A 92 9.34 -26.50 -0.96
N THR A 93 9.15 -27.06 0.22
CA THR A 93 8.23 -26.51 1.24
C THR A 93 8.63 -25.09 1.62
N ALA A 94 9.92 -24.85 1.86
CA ALA A 94 10.42 -23.52 2.15
C ALA A 94 10.18 -22.52 1.00
N GLN A 95 10.29 -22.96 -0.26
CA GLN A 95 9.96 -22.15 -1.43
C GLN A 95 8.46 -21.84 -1.53
N GLU A 96 7.59 -22.81 -1.25
CA GLU A 96 6.14 -22.59 -1.18
C GLU A 96 5.76 -21.57 -0.10
N GLU A 97 6.39 -21.66 1.07
CA GLU A 97 6.18 -20.71 2.18
C GLU A 97 6.63 -19.28 1.81
N VAL A 98 7.80 -19.14 1.17
CA VAL A 98 8.27 -17.84 0.65
C VAL A 98 7.27 -17.27 -0.36
N HIS A 99 6.81 -18.07 -1.32
CA HIS A 99 5.81 -17.64 -2.29
C HIS A 99 4.51 -17.18 -1.60
N ALA A 100 4.03 -17.92 -0.60
CA ALA A 100 2.83 -17.58 0.15
C ALA A 100 2.99 -16.24 0.89
N ARG A 101 4.12 -16.02 1.59
CA ARG A 101 4.40 -14.75 2.29
C ARG A 101 4.48 -13.56 1.32
N LEU A 102 5.16 -13.72 0.18
CA LEU A 102 5.26 -12.66 -0.83
C LEU A 102 3.89 -12.36 -1.46
N SER A 103 3.06 -13.37 -1.69
CA SER A 103 1.71 -13.20 -2.23
C SER A 103 0.81 -12.43 -1.28
N ALA A 104 0.78 -12.82 0.00
CA ALA A 104 0.02 -12.14 1.04
C ALA A 104 0.48 -10.68 1.22
N THR A 105 1.80 -10.44 1.18
CA THR A 105 2.35 -9.08 1.26
C THR A 105 1.95 -8.23 0.06
N ARG A 106 2.01 -8.77 -1.17
CA ARG A 106 1.53 -8.07 -2.36
C ARG A 106 0.05 -7.69 -2.25
N GLU A 107 -0.80 -8.59 -1.79
CA GLU A 107 -2.24 -8.34 -1.62
C GLU A 107 -2.50 -7.23 -0.60
N ARG A 108 -1.87 -7.30 0.58
CA ARG A 108 -1.95 -6.23 1.61
C ARG A 108 -1.54 -4.87 1.03
N LEU A 109 -0.43 -4.82 0.29
CA LEU A 109 0.07 -3.59 -0.34
C LEU A 109 -0.91 -3.03 -1.37
N LEU A 110 -1.44 -3.87 -2.26
CA LEU A 110 -2.38 -3.43 -3.30
C LEU A 110 -3.65 -2.84 -2.70
N VAL A 111 -4.25 -3.52 -1.72
CA VAL A 111 -5.44 -3.03 -1.00
C VAL A 111 -5.14 -1.69 -0.33
N ARG A 112 -3.98 -1.57 0.33
CA ARG A 112 -3.62 -0.31 1.00
C ARG A 112 -3.44 0.83 0.00
N LEU A 113 -2.66 0.60 -1.07
CA LEU A 113 -2.44 1.59 -2.12
C LEU A 113 -3.77 2.11 -2.68
N GLU A 114 -4.72 1.22 -2.96
CA GLU A 114 -6.04 1.59 -3.46
C GLU A 114 -6.84 2.41 -2.42
N SER A 115 -6.92 1.93 -1.18
CA SER A 115 -7.66 2.62 -0.12
C SER A 115 -7.15 4.04 0.13
N THR A 116 -5.83 4.25 0.16
CA THR A 116 -5.24 5.56 0.44
C THR A 116 -5.42 6.51 -0.75
N VAL A 117 -5.40 6.01 -1.98
CA VAL A 117 -5.75 6.83 -3.16
C VAL A 117 -7.19 7.33 -3.07
N ILE A 118 -8.13 6.48 -2.67
CA ILE A 118 -9.54 6.86 -2.50
C ILE A 118 -9.68 7.93 -1.40
N VAL A 119 -8.96 7.78 -0.28
CA VAL A 119 -8.96 8.79 0.80
C VAL A 119 -8.42 10.13 0.30
N LEU A 120 -7.32 10.15 -0.47
CA LEU A 120 -6.78 11.39 -1.03
C LEU A 120 -7.74 12.08 -2.02
N GLU A 121 -8.46 11.31 -2.82
CA GLU A 121 -9.49 11.86 -3.72
C GLU A 121 -10.70 12.39 -2.94
N GLY A 122 -11.11 11.70 -1.88
CA GLY A 122 -12.14 12.17 -0.96
C GLY A 122 -11.74 13.47 -0.24
N LEU A 123 -10.48 13.58 0.17
CA LEU A 123 -9.89 14.80 0.72
C LEU A 123 -10.05 15.98 -0.24
N VAL A 124 -9.67 15.79 -1.51
CA VAL A 124 -9.81 16.82 -2.55
C VAL A 124 -11.27 17.21 -2.74
N ALA A 125 -12.18 16.24 -2.85
CA ALA A 125 -13.61 16.50 -3.01
C ALA A 125 -14.17 17.33 -1.84
N ARG A 126 -13.78 17.01 -0.60
CA ARG A 126 -14.23 17.74 0.59
C ARG A 126 -13.66 19.17 0.64
N VAL A 127 -12.41 19.38 0.24
CA VAL A 127 -11.84 20.73 0.15
C VAL A 127 -12.56 21.56 -0.92
N ILE A 128 -12.90 20.98 -2.06
CA ILE A 128 -13.71 21.65 -3.10
C ILE A 128 -15.06 22.09 -2.51
N GLU A 129 -15.76 21.19 -1.82
CA GLU A 129 -17.05 21.48 -1.19
C GLU A 129 -16.94 22.61 -0.17
N LEU A 130 -15.95 22.55 0.73
CA LEU A 130 -15.72 23.59 1.75
C LEU A 130 -15.37 24.94 1.09
N SER A 131 -14.61 24.94 0.01
CA SER A 131 -14.28 26.16 -0.74
C SER A 131 -15.49 26.81 -1.41
N ALA A 132 -16.48 26.01 -1.80
CA ALA A 132 -17.74 26.48 -2.37
C ALA A 132 -18.69 27.01 -1.27
N LEU A 133 -18.75 26.35 -0.12
CA LEU A 133 -19.59 26.75 1.02
C LEU A 133 -19.08 28.00 1.75
N ASP A 134 -17.76 28.20 1.81
CA ASP A 134 -17.14 29.42 2.34
C ASP A 134 -17.57 30.68 1.57
N ALA A 135 -17.85 30.53 0.27
CA ALA A 135 -18.38 31.61 -0.54
C ALA A 135 -19.84 31.97 -0.22
N THR A 136 -20.58 31.09 0.46
CA THR A 136 -22.05 31.20 0.62
C THR A 136 -22.56 31.35 2.04
N SER A 137 -21.94 30.73 3.07
CA SER A 137 -22.59 30.68 4.40
C SER A 137 -21.72 30.58 5.65
N GLY A 138 -20.39 30.39 5.55
CA GLY A 138 -19.39 30.63 6.62
C GLY A 138 -19.47 29.86 7.97
N ALA A 139 -20.61 29.25 8.32
CA ALA A 139 -20.79 28.48 9.55
C ALA A 139 -20.40 27.01 9.35
N ASP A 140 -19.69 26.42 10.33
CA ASP A 140 -19.20 25.02 10.42
C ASP A 140 -17.95 24.62 9.63
N THR A 141 -17.36 25.50 8.82
CA THR A 141 -16.16 25.19 8.03
C THR A 141 -14.90 24.81 8.85
N PRO A 142 -14.59 25.45 9.99
CA PRO A 142 -13.38 25.12 10.77
C PRO A 142 -13.39 23.70 11.34
N THR A 143 -14.49 23.26 11.94
CA THR A 143 -14.62 21.90 12.50
C THR A 143 -14.46 20.82 11.43
N ALA A 144 -15.03 21.04 10.24
CA ALA A 144 -14.88 20.12 9.12
C ALA A 144 -13.43 19.99 8.64
N LEU A 145 -12.64 21.06 8.69
CA LEU A 145 -11.22 21.05 8.34
C LEU A 145 -10.36 20.34 9.39
N ASP A 146 -10.68 20.50 10.67
CA ASP A 146 -9.97 19.80 11.75
C ASP A 146 -10.16 18.28 11.66
N HIS A 147 -11.38 17.83 11.35
CA HIS A 147 -11.68 16.42 11.10
C HIS A 147 -10.88 15.89 9.91
N LEU A 148 -10.86 16.65 8.81
CA LEU A 148 -10.15 16.28 7.59
C LEU A 148 -8.63 16.18 7.80
N THR A 149 -8.08 17.05 8.64
CA THR A 149 -6.66 17.03 9.05
C THR A 149 -6.34 15.81 9.89
N SER A 150 -7.24 15.48 10.82
CA SER A 150 -7.11 14.29 11.67
C SER A 150 -7.16 13.00 10.83
N ASP A 151 -8.12 12.90 9.90
CA ASP A 151 -8.27 11.74 9.01
C ASP A 151 -7.07 11.55 8.09
N LEU A 152 -6.53 12.65 7.53
CA LEU A 152 -5.32 12.62 6.72
C LEU A 152 -4.11 12.15 7.55
N GLU A 153 -3.96 12.65 8.77
CA GLU A 153 -2.86 12.29 9.65
C GLU A 153 -2.93 10.80 10.06
N LEU A 154 -4.12 10.29 10.42
CA LEU A 154 -4.32 8.87 10.69
C LEU A 154 -3.98 7.99 9.47
N THR A 155 -4.41 8.42 8.29
CA THR A 155 -4.12 7.72 7.02
C THR A 155 -2.62 7.67 6.75
N ARG A 156 -1.94 8.81 6.93
CA ARG A 156 -0.49 8.98 6.76
C ARG A 156 0.29 8.11 7.73
N GLN A 157 -0.06 8.10 9.01
CA GLN A 157 0.59 7.29 10.04
C GLN A 157 0.47 5.79 9.74
N SER A 158 -0.75 5.33 9.45
CA SER A 158 -0.99 3.91 9.14
C SER A 158 -0.32 3.49 7.82
N LEU A 159 -0.14 4.41 6.86
CA LEU A 159 0.63 4.12 5.64
C LEU A 159 2.14 3.98 5.93
N HIS A 160 2.69 4.85 6.80
CA HIS A 160 4.09 4.74 7.24
C HIS A 160 4.33 3.49 8.06
N GLU A 161 3.38 3.09 8.90
CA GLU A 161 3.43 1.82 9.65
C GLU A 161 3.55 0.63 8.70
N LEU A 162 2.66 0.53 7.71
CA LEU A 162 2.74 -0.53 6.70
C LEU A 162 4.08 -0.50 5.94
N ALA A 163 4.60 0.68 5.62
CA ALA A 163 5.88 0.81 4.93
C ALA A 163 7.06 0.29 5.76
N ARG A 164 7.01 0.44 7.09
CA ARG A 164 8.01 -0.15 7.99
C ARG A 164 7.85 -1.66 8.10
N GLU A 165 6.63 -2.15 8.34
CA GLU A 165 6.36 -3.60 8.42
C GLU A 165 6.80 -4.33 7.15
N THR A 166 6.53 -3.75 5.97
CA THR A 166 6.92 -4.33 4.69
C THR A 166 8.44 -4.36 4.51
N HIS A 167 9.16 -3.41 5.11
CA HIS A 167 10.62 -3.40 5.08
C HIS A 167 11.18 -4.49 6.00
N ASP A 168 10.63 -4.61 7.21
CA ASP A 168 11.06 -5.58 8.21
C ASP A 168 10.74 -7.04 7.80
N ASP A 169 9.63 -7.28 7.08
CA ASP A 169 9.24 -8.61 6.57
C ASP A 169 10.22 -9.17 5.49
N LEU A 170 11.14 -8.35 4.98
CA LEU A 170 12.06 -8.67 3.89
C LEU A 170 13.54 -8.73 4.31
N ASP A 171 13.89 -8.27 5.52
CA ASP A 171 15.24 -8.32 6.10
C ASP A 171 15.43 -9.56 7.00
#